data_AF-A0AAD5CD47-F1
#
_entry.id   AF-A0AAD5CD47-F1
#
_cell.length_a   1.000
_cell.length_b   1.000
_cell.length_c   1.000
_cell.angle_alpha   90.00
_cell.angle_beta   90.00
_cell.angle_gamma   90.00
#
_symmetry.space_group_name_H-M   'P 1'
#
loop_
_entity.id
_entity.type
_entity.pdbx_description
1 polymer ?
#
loop_
_entity_poly.entity_id
_entity_poly.type
_entity_poly.pdbx_seq_one_letter_code
_entity_poly.pdbx_strand_id
1 'polypeptide(L)'
;MEQMQNEVQSKPMNLSHDISSRVMPFFYKFWVSSHGNNFFTWIGTTPVVNVTEPTLVREVLVNYRKYLKVTGNPLRRLLATGLFSAEGDRWAKHRKIINPAFHVEKLKHMEPAFYETCSEMMDKWEELMAGKSSCEVDVWPFFYSF
;
A
#
# COMPACT_ATOMS: atom_id res chain seq x y z
N MET A 1 18.56 4.97 6.82
CA MET A 1 17.11 4.74 6.57
C MET A 1 16.51 4.00 7.76
N GLU A 2 17.03 2.81 8.07
CA GLU A 2 16.52 1.92 9.13
C GLU A 2 16.52 2.55 10.53
N GLN A 3 17.59 3.23 10.95
CA GLN A 3 17.62 3.96 12.24
C GLN A 3 16.49 4.98 12.40
N MET A 4 16.17 5.72 11.33
CA MET A 4 15.11 6.74 11.35
C MET A 4 13.72 6.09 11.41
N GLN A 5 13.54 4.93 10.77
CA GLN A 5 12.30 4.16 10.89
C GLN A 5 12.11 3.64 12.32
N ASN A 6 13.16 3.08 12.92
CA ASN A 6 13.10 2.58 14.30
C ASN A 6 12.80 3.71 15.30
N GLU A 7 13.41 4.88 15.12
CA GLU A 7 13.17 6.04 15.98
C GLU A 7 11.74 6.60 15.85
N VAL A 8 11.21 6.68 14.63
CA VAL A 8 9.84 7.17 14.44
C VAL A 8 8.83 6.14 14.90
N GLN A 9 9.15 4.84 14.81
CA GLN A 9 8.28 3.76 15.28
C GLN A 9 8.19 3.63 16.80
N SER A 10 9.26 3.97 17.52
CA SER A 10 9.27 3.91 19.00
C SER A 10 8.41 5.00 19.66
N LYS A 11 8.10 6.09 18.94
CA LYS A 11 7.26 7.18 19.44
C LYS A 11 5.78 6.88 19.22
N PRO A 12 4.89 7.17 20.18
CA PRO A 12 3.45 7.07 19.96
C PRO A 12 2.97 8.10 18.93
N MET A 13 1.94 7.77 18.17
CA MET A 13 1.33 8.65 17.16
C MET A 13 -0.19 8.65 17.35
N ASN A 14 -0.81 9.82 17.25
CA ASN A 14 -2.26 9.92 17.30
C ASN A 14 -2.88 9.26 16.05
N LEU A 15 -4.11 8.75 16.19
CA LEU A 15 -4.88 8.27 15.05
C LEU A 15 -5.24 9.47 14.16
N SER A 16 -4.54 9.60 13.04
CA SER A 16 -4.68 10.69 12.07
C SER A 16 -4.45 10.16 10.66
N HIS A 17 -4.94 10.88 9.66
CA HIS A 17 -4.61 10.62 8.26
C HIS A 17 -3.22 11.14 7.89
N ASP A 18 -2.62 12.01 8.71
CA ASP A 18 -1.25 12.51 8.52
C ASP A 18 -0.21 11.50 9.06
N ILE A 19 -0.09 10.38 8.34
CA ILE A 19 0.82 9.28 8.68
C ILE A 19 2.15 9.34 7.91
N SER A 20 2.33 10.35 7.05
CA SER A 20 3.46 10.42 6.10
C SER A 20 4.81 10.41 6.82
N SER A 21 4.89 11.09 7.97
CA SER A 21 6.07 11.12 8.84
C SER A 21 6.45 9.74 9.38
N ARG A 22 5.46 8.88 9.61
CA ARG A 22 5.62 7.51 10.14
C ARG A 22 5.95 6.49 9.06
N VAL A 23 5.25 6.55 7.94
CA VAL A 23 5.38 5.54 6.86
C VAL A 23 6.65 5.77 6.04
N MET A 24 6.98 7.04 5.76
CA MET A 24 8.12 7.40 4.91
C MET A 24 8.97 8.51 5.56
N PRO A 25 9.57 8.25 6.74
CA PRO A 25 10.23 9.28 7.54
C PRO A 25 11.37 9.99 6.80
N PHE A 26 12.12 9.24 5.99
CA PHE A 26 13.20 9.80 5.16
C PHE A 26 12.68 10.83 4.16
N PHE A 27 11.70 10.46 3.33
CA PHE A 27 11.12 11.35 2.32
C PHE A 27 10.34 12.50 2.97
N TYR A 28 9.63 12.23 4.06
CA TYR A 28 8.89 13.24 4.81
C TYR A 28 9.81 14.37 5.32
N LYS A 29 11.00 14.05 5.83
CA LYS A 29 11.97 15.06 6.26
C LYS A 29 12.39 15.99 5.12
N PHE A 30 12.67 15.43 3.93
CA PHE A 30 12.98 16.24 2.75
C PHE A 30 11.79 17.08 2.32
N TRP A 31 10.60 16.51 2.30
CA TRP A 31 9.36 17.21 1.93
C TRP A 31 9.09 18.41 2.84
N VAL A 32 9.15 18.24 4.16
CA VAL A 32 8.99 19.33 5.13
C VAL A 32 10.08 20.39 4.96
N SER A 33 11.34 19.99 4.78
CA SER A 33 12.43 20.96 4.54
C SER A 33 12.28 21.73 3.22
N SER A 34 11.58 21.15 2.24
CA SER A 34 11.31 21.76 0.93
C SER A 34 10.06 22.64 0.91
N HIS A 35 9.49 22.93 2.10
CA HIS A 35 8.29 23.77 2.28
C HIS A 35 7.06 23.26 1.49
N GLY A 36 6.88 21.94 1.41
CA GLY A 36 5.67 21.32 0.85
C GLY A 36 5.64 21.17 -0.67
N ASN A 37 6.61 21.70 -1.40
CA ASN A 37 6.69 21.60 -2.85
C ASN A 37 7.29 20.27 -3.32
N ASN A 38 7.08 19.93 -4.60
CA ASN A 38 7.81 18.88 -5.30
C ASN A 38 9.31 19.02 -5.05
N PHE A 39 9.99 17.94 -4.67
CA PHE A 39 11.38 17.99 -4.26
C PHE A 39 12.24 16.92 -4.94
N PHE A 40 13.51 17.26 -5.13
CA PHE A 40 14.51 16.34 -5.67
C PHE A 40 15.13 15.50 -4.56
N THR A 41 15.34 14.22 -4.85
CA THR A 41 16.10 13.31 -4.00
C THR A 41 16.88 12.31 -4.85
N TRP A 42 17.61 11.41 -4.20
CA TRP A 42 18.41 10.38 -4.84
C TRP A 42 18.01 9.00 -4.34
N ILE A 43 17.78 8.08 -5.27
CA ILE A 43 17.68 6.63 -4.99
C ILE A 43 18.98 6.00 -5.49
N GLY A 44 19.92 5.78 -4.59
CA GLY A 44 21.28 5.37 -4.96
C GLY A 44 21.94 6.44 -5.83
N THR A 45 22.37 6.06 -7.03
CA THR A 45 22.95 6.97 -8.04
C THR A 45 21.91 7.58 -8.99
N THR A 46 20.62 7.26 -8.82
CA THR A 46 19.56 7.73 -9.70
C THR A 46 18.85 8.94 -9.08
N PRO A 47 18.85 10.11 -9.73
CA PRO A 47 18.09 11.26 -9.26
C PRO A 47 16.58 11.02 -9.48
N VAL A 48 15.77 11.44 -8.52
CA VAL A 48 14.31 11.25 -8.54
C VAL A 48 13.61 12.55 -8.13
N VAL A 49 12.55 12.88 -8.85
CA VAL A 49 11.62 13.95 -8.50
C VAL A 49 10.46 13.34 -7.74
N ASN A 50 10.20 13.85 -6.54
CA ASN A 50 9.05 13.47 -5.73
C ASN A 50 7.96 14.50 -5.99
N VAL A 51 6.80 14.00 -6.41
CA VAL A 51 5.64 14.82 -6.74
C VAL A 51 4.59 14.63 -5.66
N THR A 52 4.18 15.71 -5.03
CA THR A 52 3.16 15.70 -3.95
C THR A 52 1.86 16.36 -4.39
N GLU A 53 1.90 17.19 -5.43
CA GLU A 53 0.73 17.87 -5.98
C GLU A 53 -0.24 16.88 -6.66
N PRO A 54 -1.51 16.77 -6.23
CA PRO A 54 -2.46 15.77 -6.74
C PRO A 54 -2.67 15.82 -8.26
N THR A 55 -2.63 17.01 -8.85
CA THR A 55 -2.78 17.21 -10.30
C THR A 55 -1.63 16.58 -11.08
N LEU A 56 -0.40 16.79 -10.63
CA LEU A 56 0.80 16.22 -11.24
C LEU A 56 0.92 14.72 -10.94
N VAL A 57 0.56 14.28 -9.73
CA VAL A 57 0.47 12.84 -9.40
C VAL A 57 -0.47 12.13 -10.36
N ARG A 58 -1.67 12.70 -10.59
CA ARG A 58 -2.63 12.15 -11.55
C ARG A 58 -2.05 12.11 -12.96
N GLU A 59 -1.40 13.18 -13.42
CA GLU A 59 -0.79 13.23 -14.75
C GLU A 59 0.25 12.12 -14.93
N VAL A 60 1.13 11.92 -13.94
CA VAL A 60 2.16 10.87 -13.97
C VAL A 60 1.52 9.48 -13.98
N LEU A 61 0.54 9.23 -13.13
CA LEU A 61 -0.09 7.90 -12.99
C LEU A 61 -0.99 7.52 -14.18
N VAL A 62 -1.65 8.48 -14.83
CA VAL A 62 -2.48 8.22 -16.01
C VAL A 62 -1.61 7.95 -17.25
N ASN A 63 -0.48 8.64 -17.37
CA ASN A 63 0.42 8.53 -18.52
C ASN A 63 1.44 7.39 -18.37
N TYR A 64 0.97 6.17 -18.08
CA TYR A 64 1.80 4.97 -17.83
C TYR A 64 2.68 4.54 -19.01
N ARG A 65 2.47 5.08 -20.22
CA ARG A 65 3.36 4.87 -21.38
C ARG A 65 4.57 5.80 -21.37
N LYS A 66 4.41 7.01 -20.82
CA LYS A 66 5.46 8.05 -20.74
C LYS A 66 6.28 7.89 -19.46
N TYR A 67 5.59 7.63 -18.35
CA TYR A 67 6.21 7.43 -17.04
C TYR A 67 6.20 5.95 -16.71
N LEU A 68 7.30 5.27 -17.01
CA LEU A 68 7.49 3.86 -16.65
C LEU A 68 7.83 3.74 -15.17
N LYS A 69 7.44 2.63 -14.53
CA LYS A 69 7.81 2.38 -13.13
C LYS A 69 9.32 2.31 -12.98
N VAL A 70 9.82 2.88 -11.88
CA VAL A 70 11.24 2.83 -11.54
C VAL A 70 11.65 1.37 -11.39
N THR A 71 12.51 0.90 -12.29
CA THR A 71 13.08 -0.44 -12.21
C THR A 71 14.05 -0.50 -11.04
N GLY A 72 13.67 -1.21 -9.99
CA GLY A 72 14.57 -1.59 -8.90
C GLY A 72 15.60 -2.64 -9.35
N ASN A 73 16.04 -3.48 -8.42
CA ASN A 73 17.03 -4.53 -8.68
C ASN A 73 16.63 -5.41 -9.90
N PRO A 74 17.48 -5.51 -10.95
CA PRO A 74 17.18 -6.31 -12.14
C PRO A 74 16.91 -7.79 -11.83
N LEU A 75 17.52 -8.35 -10.78
CA LEU A 75 17.23 -9.70 -10.30
C LEU A 75 15.80 -9.82 -9.75
N ARG A 76 15.33 -8.81 -9.01
CA ARG A 76 13.95 -8.77 -8.49
C ARG A 76 12.94 -8.68 -9.63
N ARG A 77 13.27 -7.97 -10.72
CA ARG A 77 12.44 -7.91 -11.93
C ARG A 77 12.33 -9.27 -12.63
N LEU A 78 13.40 -10.06 -12.63
CA LEU A 78 13.42 -11.40 -13.21
C LEU A 78 12.58 -12.38 -12.38
N LEU A 79 12.67 -12.30 -11.06
CA LEU A 79 12.02 -13.25 -10.14
C LEU A 79 10.56 -12.89 -9.83
N ALA A 80 10.21 -11.60 -9.77
CA ALA A 80 8.85 -11.13 -9.49
C ALA A 80 8.16 -10.66 -10.77
N THR A 81 7.94 -11.59 -11.71
CA THR A 81 7.20 -11.30 -12.95
C THR A 81 5.69 -11.38 -12.69
N GLY A 82 4.98 -10.27 -12.86
CA GLY A 82 3.54 -10.20 -12.62
C GLY A 82 2.93 -8.93 -13.18
N LEU A 83 1.61 -8.74 -13.01
CA LEU A 83 0.93 -7.53 -13.48
C LEU A 83 1.53 -6.26 -12.86
N PHE A 84 1.95 -6.33 -11.59
CA PHE A 84 2.58 -5.22 -10.89
C PHE A 84 3.89 -4.75 -11.56
N SER A 85 4.71 -5.67 -12.06
CA SER A 85 6.01 -5.38 -12.70
C SER A 85 5.94 -5.25 -14.22
N ALA A 86 4.79 -5.55 -14.84
CA ALA A 86 4.59 -5.38 -16.27
C ALA A 86 4.43 -3.90 -16.64
N GLU A 87 4.95 -3.53 -17.82
CA GLU A 87 4.86 -2.19 -18.40
C GLU A 87 4.29 -2.23 -19.83
N GLY A 88 3.86 -1.07 -20.34
CA GLY A 88 3.46 -0.88 -21.73
C GLY A 88 2.39 -1.87 -22.20
N ASP A 89 2.60 -2.47 -23.37
CA ASP A 89 1.60 -3.36 -23.98
C ASP A 89 1.44 -4.68 -23.23
N ARG A 90 2.49 -5.17 -22.56
CA ARG A 90 2.41 -6.36 -21.70
C ARG A 90 1.47 -6.09 -20.52
N TRP A 91 1.63 -4.93 -19.87
CA TRP A 91 0.73 -4.51 -18.80
C TRP A 91 -0.72 -4.36 -19.31
N ALA A 92 -0.92 -3.68 -20.44
CA ALA A 92 -2.24 -3.47 -21.01
C ALA A 92 -2.95 -4.79 -21.35
N LYS A 93 -2.22 -5.75 -21.93
CA LYS A 93 -2.75 -7.09 -22.24
C LYS A 93 -3.14 -7.84 -20.96
N HIS A 94 -2.27 -7.89 -19.96
CA HIS A 94 -2.55 -8.60 -18.71
C HIS A 94 -3.70 -7.96 -17.94
N ARG A 95 -3.76 -6.62 -17.88
CA ARG A 95 -4.85 -5.89 -17.23
C ARG A 95 -6.18 -6.16 -17.93
N LYS A 96 -6.21 -6.18 -19.26
CA LYS A 96 -7.42 -6.53 -20.03
C LYS A 96 -7.93 -7.94 -19.73
N ILE A 97 -7.04 -8.91 -19.54
CA ILE A 97 -7.42 -10.29 -19.21
C ILE A 97 -7.99 -10.39 -17.78
N ILE A 98 -7.42 -9.65 -16.83
CA ILE A 98 -7.79 -9.76 -15.40
C ILE A 98 -9.01 -8.90 -15.04
N ASN A 99 -9.19 -7.73 -15.66
CA ASN A 99 -10.26 -6.78 -15.32
C ASN A 99 -11.67 -7.39 -15.25
N PRO A 100 -12.09 -8.32 -16.13
CA PRO A 100 -13.43 -8.92 -16.05
C PRO A 100 -13.74 -9.60 -14.71
N ALA A 101 -12.73 -10.16 -14.02
CA ALA A 101 -12.90 -10.76 -12.71
C ALA A 101 -13.23 -9.73 -11.61
N PHE A 102 -12.90 -8.47 -11.83
CA PHE A 102 -13.13 -7.35 -10.90
C PHE A 102 -14.29 -6.45 -11.33
N HIS A 103 -15.13 -6.89 -12.27
CA HIS A 103 -16.38 -6.19 -12.57
C HIS A 103 -17.34 -6.28 -11.39
N VAL A 104 -18.16 -5.24 -11.18
CA VAL A 104 -19.09 -5.14 -10.03
C VAL A 104 -19.99 -6.37 -9.91
N GLU A 105 -20.48 -6.91 -11.02
CA GLU A 105 -21.29 -8.14 -11.05
C GLU A 105 -20.54 -9.36 -10.50
N LYS A 106 -19.24 -9.49 -10.81
CA LYS A 106 -18.40 -10.56 -10.28
C LYS A 106 -18.05 -10.35 -8.82
N LEU A 107 -17.79 -9.11 -8.41
CA LEU A 107 -17.56 -8.75 -7.01
C LEU A 107 -18.77 -9.05 -6.13
N LYS A 108 -20.00 -8.81 -6.62
CA LYS A 108 -21.23 -9.18 -5.90
C LYS A 108 -21.33 -10.68 -5.61
N HIS A 109 -20.76 -11.55 -6.46
CA HIS A 109 -20.73 -12.98 -6.18
C HIS A 109 -19.67 -13.37 -5.13
N MET A 110 -18.66 -12.52 -4.90
CA MET A 110 -17.65 -12.74 -3.85
C MET A 110 -18.09 -12.18 -2.49
N GLU A 111 -19.03 -11.23 -2.48
CA GLU A 111 -19.50 -10.56 -1.28
C GLU A 111 -20.00 -11.52 -0.17
N PRO A 112 -20.78 -12.57 -0.46
CA PRO A 112 -21.21 -13.50 0.58
C PRO A 112 -20.04 -14.20 1.28
N ALA A 113 -19.01 -14.61 0.52
CA ALA A 113 -17.83 -15.27 1.10
C ALA A 113 -17.03 -14.32 1.99
N PHE A 114 -16.93 -13.03 1.62
CA PHE A 114 -16.32 -12.02 2.48
C PHE A 114 -17.12 -11.80 3.76
N TYR A 115 -18.45 -11.74 3.65
CA TYR A 115 -19.34 -11.61 4.79
C TYR A 115 -19.23 -12.79 5.76
N GLU A 116 -19.24 -14.01 5.24
CA GLU A 116 -19.07 -15.24 6.03
C GLU A 116 -17.72 -15.25 6.76
N THR A 117 -16.62 -14.96 6.05
CA THR A 117 -15.28 -14.93 6.66
C THR A 117 -15.18 -13.88 7.76
N CYS A 118 -15.75 -12.69 7.54
CA CYS A 118 -15.79 -11.65 8.57
C CYS A 118 -16.68 -12.04 9.76
N SER A 119 -17.83 -12.67 9.51
CA SER A 119 -18.74 -13.15 10.55
C SER A 119 -18.09 -14.21 11.42
N GLU A 120 -17.45 -15.22 10.82
CA GLU A 120 -16.71 -16.26 11.56
C GLU A 120 -15.59 -15.68 12.44
N MET A 121 -14.93 -14.62 11.97
CA MET A 121 -13.91 -13.92 12.75
C MET A 121 -14.53 -13.16 13.94
N MET A 122 -15.68 -12.51 13.74
CA MET A 122 -16.41 -11.82 14.81
C MET A 122 -16.96 -12.80 15.86
N ASP A 123 -17.53 -13.93 15.43
CA ASP A 123 -18.05 -14.97 16.34
C ASP A 123 -16.94 -15.48 17.27
N LYS A 124 -15.73 -15.73 16.74
CA LYS A 124 -14.56 -16.11 17.55
C LYS A 124 -14.18 -15.04 18.57
N TRP A 125 -14.30 -13.76 18.22
CA TRP A 125 -14.03 -12.67 19.18
C TRP A 125 -15.11 -12.59 20.25
N GLU A 126 -16.38 -12.84 19.90
CA GLU A 126 -17.49 -12.92 20.87
C GLU A 126 -17.32 -14.09 21.84
N GLU A 127 -16.87 -15.24 21.36
CA GLU A 127 -16.54 -16.39 22.22
C GLU A 127 -15.42 -16.08 23.22
N LEU A 128 -14.37 -15.36 22.80
CA LEU A 128 -13.28 -14.93 23.70
C LEU A 128 -13.75 -13.94 24.77
N MET A 129 -14.84 -13.22 24.49
CA MET A 129 -15.52 -12.28 25.37
C MET A 129 -16.55 -12.93 26.27
N ALA A 130 -16.91 -14.20 26.06
CA ALA A 130 -17.97 -14.87 26.83
C ALA A 130 -17.70 -14.79 28.34
N GLY A 131 -18.60 -14.12 29.06
CA GLY A 131 -18.53 -13.93 30.52
C GLY A 131 -17.65 -12.76 31.00
N LYS A 132 -17.15 -11.90 30.11
CA LYS A 132 -16.38 -10.68 30.45
C LYS A 132 -17.12 -9.43 30.00
N SER A 133 -17.00 -8.33 30.76
CA SER A 133 -17.52 -7.02 30.36
C SER A 133 -16.63 -6.32 29.32
N SER A 134 -15.33 -6.63 29.30
CA SER A 134 -14.36 -6.18 28.30
C SER A 134 -13.17 -7.15 28.22
N CYS A 135 -12.53 -7.24 27.05
CA CYS A 135 -11.24 -7.90 26.91
C CYS A 135 -10.41 -7.24 25.79
N GLU A 136 -9.09 -7.31 25.93
CA GLU A 136 -8.14 -6.91 24.90
C GLU A 136 -7.85 -8.14 24.01
N VAL A 137 -8.02 -7.98 22.70
CA VAL A 137 -7.81 -9.06 21.71
C VAL A 137 -6.69 -8.65 20.77
N ASP A 138 -5.66 -9.49 20.66
CA ASP A 138 -4.71 -9.40 19.56
C ASP A 138 -5.38 -9.90 18.28
N VAL A 139 -5.68 -8.98 17.37
CA VAL A 139 -6.33 -9.28 16.09
C VAL A 139 -5.36 -9.83 15.05
N TRP A 140 -4.05 -9.70 15.25
CA TRP A 140 -3.03 -10.07 14.26
C TRP A 140 -3.11 -11.55 13.81
N PRO A 141 -3.28 -12.54 14.71
CA PRO A 141 -3.38 -13.94 14.31
C PRO A 141 -4.58 -14.25 13.39
N PHE A 142 -5.65 -13.47 13.49
CA PHE A 142 -6.88 -13.65 12.70
C PHE A 142 -6.72 -13.19 11.24
N PHE A 143 -5.76 -12.30 10.97
CA PHE A 143 -5.46 -11.85 9.60
C PHE A 143 -4.53 -12.78 8.82
N TYR A 144 -3.82 -13.69 9.49
CA TYR A 144 -2.86 -14.63 8.88
C TYR A 144 -3.36 -16.08 8.80
N SER A 145 -4.52 -16.36 9.38
CA SER A 145 -5.07 -17.72 9.52
C SER A 145 -6.07 -18.10 8.41
N PHE A 146 -6.17 -17.30 7.35
CA PHE A 146 -6.91 -17.61 6.10
C PHE A 146 -6.04 -17.36 4.87
#